data_AF-A0A0F6YJK2-F1
#
_entry.id   AF-A0A0F6YJK2-F1
#
_cell.length_a   1.000
_cell.length_b   1.000
_cell.length_c   1.000
_cell.angle_alpha   90.00
_cell.angle_beta   90.00
_cell.angle_gamma   90.00
#
_symmetry.space_group_name_H-M   'P 1'
#
loop_
_entity.id
_entity.type
_entity.pdbx_description
1 polymer ?
#
loop_
_entity_poly.entity_id
_entity_poly.type
_entity_poly.pdbx_seq_one_letter_code
_entity_poly.pdbx_strand_id
1 'polypeptide(L)' 'MARSQSRQVDPLKELDRLERRHKKLKERVAEYEARMFLTNTEQLDLAKLKKQKLATKDAIENLRVPSS' A
#
# COMPACT_ATOMS: atom_id res chain seq x y z
N MET A 1 -30.12 -14.11 18.56
CA MET A 1 -29.62 -12.94 17.80
C MET A 1 -28.12 -12.82 18.05
N ALA A 2 -27.29 -13.34 17.13
CA ALA A 2 -25.84 -13.34 17.29
C ALA A 2 -25.30 -11.92 17.07
N ARG A 3 -24.66 -11.34 18.08
CA ARG A 3 -23.97 -10.06 17.98
C ARG A 3 -22.86 -10.20 16.93
N SER A 4 -22.98 -9.46 15.84
CA SER A 4 -21.90 -9.22 14.90
C SER A 4 -20.73 -8.61 15.67
N GLN A 5 -19.82 -9.46 16.15
CA GLN A 5 -18.54 -9.02 16.68
C GLN A 5 -17.80 -8.40 15.51
N SER A 6 -17.88 -7.07 15.42
CA SER A 6 -17.01 -6.23 14.64
C SER A 6 -15.59 -6.75 14.83
N ARG A 7 -14.97 -7.31 13.80
CA ARG A 7 -13.54 -7.62 13.79
C ARG A 7 -12.82 -6.30 14.04
N GLN A 8 -12.55 -5.98 15.31
CA GLN A 8 -11.66 -4.90 15.67
C GLN A 8 -10.27 -5.34 15.19
N VAL A 9 -9.91 -4.91 13.99
CA VAL A 9 -8.56 -5.09 13.49
C VAL A 9 -7.69 -4.18 14.33
N ASP A 10 -6.77 -4.78 15.08
CA ASP A 10 -5.77 -4.09 15.87
C ASP A 10 -5.05 -3.05 14.99
N PRO A 11 -5.19 -1.73 15.26
CA PRO A 11 -4.63 -0.68 14.42
C PRO A 11 -3.12 -0.82 14.22
N LEU A 12 -2.40 -1.36 15.22
CA LEU A 12 -0.95 -1.59 15.12
C LEU A 12 -0.63 -2.73 14.15
N LYS A 13 -1.44 -3.79 14.14
CA LYS A 13 -1.27 -4.89 13.17
C LYS A 13 -1.62 -4.46 11.75
N GLU A 14 -2.64 -3.62 11.60
CA GLU A 14 -2.99 -3.07 10.30
C GLU A 14 -1.90 -2.14 9.77
N LEU A 15 -1.33 -1.30 10.65
CA LEU A 15 -0.22 -0.42 10.31
C LEU A 15 1.01 -1.22 9.83
N ASP A 16 1.46 -2.23 10.59
CA ASP A 16 2.59 -3.10 10.19
C ASP A 16 2.31 -3.81 8.85
N ARG A 17 1.07 -4.27 8.63
CA ARG A 17 0.67 -4.87 7.35
C ARG A 17 0.78 -3.88 6.19
N LEU A 18 0.29 -2.66 6.36
CA LEU A 18 0.34 -1.63 5.34
C LEU A 18 1.77 -1.16 5.07
N GLU A 19 2.60 -1.03 6.10
CA GLU A 19 4.01 -0.67 5.96
C GLU A 19 4.79 -1.72 5.17
N ARG A 20 4.61 -3.01 5.49
CA ARG A 20 5.21 -4.11 4.72
C ARG A 20 4.74 -4.10 3.27
N ARG A 21 3.45 -3.85 3.02
CA ARG A 21 2.90 -3.75 1.67
C ARG A 21 3.50 -2.55 0.91
N HIS A 22 3.57 -1.40 1.56
CA HIS A 22 4.15 -0.19 0.98
C HIS A 22 5.63 -0.39 0.64
N LYS A 23 6.40 -1.07 1.48
CA LYS A 23 7.79 -1.44 1.20
C LYS A 23 7.90 -2.31 -0.05
N LYS A 24 7.11 -3.37 -0.17
CA LYS A 24 7.09 -4.24 -1.37
C LYS A 24 6.71 -3.47 -2.64
N LEU A 25 5.74 -2.57 -2.55
CA LEU A 25 5.35 -1.70 -3.67
C LEU A 25 6.47 -0.74 -4.08
N LYS A 26 7.20 -0.17 -3.12
CA LYS A 26 8.39 0.65 -3.39
C LYS A 26 9.48 -0.15 -4.10
N GLU A 27 9.79 -1.34 -3.62
CA GLU A 27 10.79 -2.23 -4.23
C GLU A 27 10.40 -2.55 -5.67
N ARG A 28 9.15 -2.95 -5.91
CA ARG A 28 8.69 -3.28 -7.26
C ARG A 28 8.69 -2.07 -8.20
N VAL A 29 8.29 -0.89 -7.73
CA VAL A 29 8.40 0.35 -8.52
C VAL A 29 9.86 0.64 -8.89
N ALA A 30 10.79 0.49 -7.93
CA ALA A 30 12.21 0.71 -8.17
C ALA A 30 12.79 -0.28 -9.18
N GLU A 31 12.36 -1.55 -9.16
CA GLU A 31 12.77 -2.54 -10.17
C GLU A 31 12.36 -2.14 -11.60
N TYR A 32 11.18 -1.55 -11.77
CA TYR A 32 10.74 -1.03 -13.08
C TYR A 32 11.48 0.26 -13.46
N GLU A 33 11.68 1.17 -12.50
CA GLU A 33 12.38 2.44 -12.73
C GLU A 33 13.89 2.26 -13.01
N ALA A 34 14.49 1.17 -12.54
CA ALA A 34 15.88 0.81 -12.84
C ALA A 34 16.09 0.30 -14.27
N ARG A 35 15.03 -0.09 -14.99
CA ARG A 35 15.12 -0.56 -16.37
C ARG A 35 15.21 0.62 -17.32
N MET A 36 16.14 0.57 -18.28
CA MET A 36 16.29 1.63 -19.29
C MET A 36 15.05 1.81 -20.16
N PHE A 37 14.34 0.72 -20.46
CA PHE A 37 13.15 0.73 -21.28
C PHE A 37 12.08 -0.18 -20.69
N LEU A 38 10.83 0.27 -20.78
CA LEU A 38 9.66 -0.48 -20.38
C LEU A 38 8.75 -0.65 -21.58
N THR A 39 8.25 -1.86 -21.76
CA THR A 39 7.17 -2.15 -22.72
C THR A 39 5.87 -1.45 -22.28
N ASN A 40 4.91 -1.29 -23.20
CA ASN A 40 3.64 -0.62 -22.90
C ASN A 40 2.88 -1.29 -21.73
N THR A 41 2.92 -2.62 -21.63
CA THR A 41 2.29 -3.36 -20.53
C THR A 41 2.98 -3.07 -19.20
N GLU A 42 4.31 -3.03 -19.19
CA GLU A 42 5.09 -2.71 -17.99
C GLU A 42 4.93 -1.25 -17.56
N GLN A 43 4.75 -0.32 -18.49
CA GLN A 43 4.41 1.07 -18.17
C GLN A 43 3.03 1.17 -17.48
N LEU A 44 2.04 0.43 -17.97
CA LEU A 44 0.72 0.36 -17.33
C LEU A 44 0.81 -0.27 -15.94
N ASP A 45 1.60 -1.32 -15.78
CA ASP A 45 1.77 -1.96 -14.48
C ASP A 45 2.55 -1.08 -13.50
N LEU A 46 3.56 -0.33 -13.97
CA LEU A 46 4.25 0.69 -13.17
C LEU A 46 3.26 1.78 -12.71
N ALA A 47 2.38 2.26 -13.59
CA ALA A 47 1.36 3.24 -13.22
C ALA A 47 0.40 2.70 -12.14
N LYS A 48 -0.05 1.44 -12.27
CA LYS A 48 -0.87 0.77 -11.25
C LYS A 48 -0.11 0.65 -9.93
N LEU A 49 1.15 0.23 -9.95
CA LEU A 49 1.99 0.09 -8.76
C LEU A 49 2.21 1.44 -8.05
N LYS A 50 2.44 2.52 -8.81
CA LYS A 50 2.55 3.88 -8.25
C LYS A 50 1.25 4.32 -7.58
N LYS A 51 0.09 4.05 -8.20
CA LYS A 51 -1.23 4.34 -7.60
C LYS A 51 -1.46 3.53 -6.31
N GLN A 52 -1.14 2.24 -6.32
CA GLN A 52 -1.24 1.39 -5.12
C GLN A 52 -0.29 1.86 -4.02
N LYS A 53 0.93 2.27 -4.36
CA LYS A 53 1.91 2.82 -3.42
C LYS A 53 1.35 4.07 -2.75
N LEU A 54 0.81 5.01 -3.53
CA LEU A 54 0.19 6.23 -3.03
C LEU A 54 -0.96 5.91 -2.07
N ALA A 55 -1.94 5.11 -2.52
CA ALA A 55 -3.08 4.74 -1.67
C ALA A 55 -2.67 4.04 -0.37
N THR A 56 -1.62 3.19 -0.40
CA THR A 56 -1.10 2.53 0.80
C THR A 56 -0.41 3.52 1.73
N LYS A 57 0.34 4.49 1.17
CA LYS A 57 0.96 5.58 1.94
C LYS A 57 -0.11 6.42 2.63
N ASP A 58 -1.16 6.82 1.91
CA ASP A 58 -2.27 7.62 2.46
C ASP A 58 -2.97 6.85 3.59
N ALA A 59 -3.19 5.54 3.44
CA ALA A 59 -3.76 4.70 4.48
C ALA A 59 -2.86 4.62 5.74
N ILE A 60 -1.54 4.53 5.57
CA ILE A 60 -0.57 4.59 6.67
C ILE A 60 -0.64 5.94 7.38
N GLU A 61 -0.66 7.04 6.63
CA GLU A 61 -0.74 8.39 7.20
C GLU A 61 -2.04 8.58 7.98
N ASN A 62 -3.18 8.13 7.45
CA ASN A 62 -4.47 8.18 8.14
C ASN A 62 -4.50 7.35 9.43
N LEU A 63 -3.76 6.24 9.51
CA LEU A 63 -3.64 5.43 10.72
C LEU A 63 -2.64 6.00 11.74
N ARG A 64 -1.63 6.75 11.27
CA ARG A 64 -0.60 7.36 12.11
C ARG A 64 -1.04 8.69 12.71
N VAL A 65 -1.86 9.46 11.99
CA VAL A 65 -2.41 10.71 12.52
C VAL A 65 -3.58 10.34 13.43
N PRO A 66 -3.48 10.56 14.75
CA PRO A 66 -4.65 10.44 15.61
C PRO A 66 -5.64 11.50 15.14
N SER A 67 -6.85 11.08 14.75
CA SER A 67 -7.96 12.00 14.51
C SER A 67 -8.03 12.98 15.69
N SER A 68 -7.64 14.23 15.46
CA SER A 68 -7.81 15.33 16.41
C SER A 68 -9.24 15.82 16.37
#